data_AF-A0A4Z0PFF3-F1
#
_entry.id   AF-A0A4Z0PFF3-F1
#
_cell.length_a   1.000
_cell.length_b   1.000
_cell.length_c   1.000
_cell.angle_alpha   90.00
_cell.angle_beta   90.00
_cell.angle_gamma   90.00
#
_symmetry.space_group_name_H-M   'P 1'
#
loop_
_entity.id
_entity.type
_entity.pdbx_description
1 polymer ?
#
loop_
_entity_poly.entity_id
_entity_poly.type
_entity_poly.pdbx_seq_one_letter_code
_entity_poly.pdbx_strand_id
1 'polypeptide(L)'
;MTTPLLPAFNEAAAVRPGALQQPRTGPRHSGGQEKFTVVGLGGSAGSVAAFEAFFRQVPPATGMAFVVVMHLVPDQSSGMVQVLQQFTTMPVEQATDGLKVRPNRVYMIPPDHDMSLL
;
A
#
# COMPACT_ATOMS: atom_id res chain seq x y z
N MET A 1 -24.28 58.38 -17.59
CA MET A 1 -24.15 56.92 -17.42
C MET A 1 -22.89 56.69 -16.61
N THR A 2 -23.08 56.36 -15.34
CA THR A 2 -22.09 56.33 -14.26
C THR A 2 -21.69 54.89 -14.01
N THR A 3 -20.44 54.53 -14.27
CA THR A 3 -19.89 53.21 -13.93
C THR A 3 -19.46 53.24 -12.45
N PRO A 4 -20.01 52.38 -11.56
CA PRO A 4 -19.55 52.33 -10.17
C PRO A 4 -18.23 51.54 -10.04
N LEU A 5 -17.38 52.03 -9.13
CA LEU A 5 -16.15 51.43 -8.65
C LEU A 5 -16.40 50.06 -7.99
N LEU A 6 -15.58 49.07 -8.33
CA LEU A 6 -15.51 47.75 -7.67
C LEU A 6 -15.06 47.92 -6.21
N PRO A 7 -15.68 47.23 -5.23
CA PRO A 7 -15.16 47.20 -3.87
C PRO A 7 -13.93 46.29 -3.78
N ALA A 8 -12.90 46.80 -3.10
CA ALA A 8 -11.75 46.04 -2.66
C ALA A 8 -12.20 44.99 -1.62
N PHE A 9 -12.09 43.71 -1.95
CA PHE A 9 -12.26 42.63 -0.98
C PHE A 9 -10.95 42.44 -0.22
N ASN A 10 -10.93 42.93 1.01
CA ASN A 10 -9.99 42.52 2.05
C ASN A 10 -10.79 41.79 3.14
N GLU A 11 -10.63 40.48 3.24
CA GLU A 11 -10.90 39.75 4.47
C GLU A 11 -9.85 38.65 4.65
N ALA A 12 -8.83 38.99 5.45
CA ALA A 12 -7.95 38.04 6.08
C ALA A 12 -8.72 37.33 7.20
N ALA A 13 -9.26 36.15 6.91
CA ALA A 13 -9.81 35.28 7.95
C ALA A 13 -8.65 34.71 8.79
N ALA A 14 -8.68 35.03 10.07
CA ALA A 14 -7.71 34.62 11.08
C ALA A 14 -7.49 33.09 11.10
N VAL A 15 -6.25 32.69 10.85
CA VAL A 15 -5.78 31.31 11.07
C VAL A 15 -5.78 31.06 12.58
N ARG A 16 -6.63 30.14 13.04
CA ARG A 16 -6.58 29.61 14.40
C ARG A 16 -5.28 28.81 14.57
N PRO A 17 -4.45 29.04 15.60
CA PRO A 17 -3.32 28.18 15.90
C PRO A 17 -3.84 26.83 16.41
N GLY A 18 -4.08 25.89 15.49
CA GLY A 18 -4.27 24.48 15.80
C GLY A 18 -2.93 23.90 16.23
N ALA A 19 -2.89 23.36 17.45
CA ALA A 19 -1.71 22.81 18.10
C ALA A 19 -0.82 21.99 17.16
N LEU A 20 0.48 22.31 17.16
CA LEU A 20 1.54 21.48 16.62
C LEU A 20 1.38 20.06 17.18
N GLN A 21 0.88 19.14 16.36
CA GLN A 21 0.89 17.73 16.72
C GLN A 21 2.36 17.30 16.73
N GLN A 22 2.91 17.14 17.92
CA GLN A 22 4.26 16.64 18.13
C GLN A 22 4.41 15.27 17.45
N PRO A 23 5.57 14.95 16.86
CA PRO A 23 5.85 13.61 16.35
C PRO A 23 5.71 12.62 17.50
N ARG A 24 4.80 11.65 17.37
CA ARG A 24 4.66 10.58 18.38
C ARG A 24 5.85 9.64 18.27
N THR A 25 6.92 9.91 19.01
CA THR A 25 8.05 9.01 19.22
C THR A 25 7.82 8.21 20.51
N GLY A 26 7.46 6.92 20.37
CA GLY A 26 7.42 5.98 21.49
C GLY A 26 6.81 4.63 21.10
N PRO A 27 7.37 3.49 21.57
CA PRO A 27 6.80 2.18 21.30
C PRO A 27 5.54 1.99 22.14
N ARG A 28 4.40 1.88 21.46
CA ARG A 28 3.27 1.05 21.91
C ARG A 28 3.36 -0.19 21.01
N HIS A 29 3.22 -1.43 21.48
CA HIS A 29 1.98 -1.93 22.06
C HIS A 29 2.21 -3.10 23.02
N SER A 30 1.49 -3.03 24.14
CA SER A 30 1.23 -4.10 25.08
C SER A 30 0.04 -4.95 24.59
N GLY A 31 0.25 -6.24 24.32
CA GLY A 31 -0.71 -7.30 24.64
C GLY A 31 -2.03 -7.47 23.86
N GLY A 32 -2.24 -6.84 22.70
CA GLY A 32 -3.36 -7.14 21.80
C GLY A 32 -2.85 -7.38 20.38
N GLN A 33 -3.40 -8.35 19.63
CA GLN A 33 -3.07 -8.52 18.20
C GLN A 33 -3.42 -7.21 17.49
N GLU A 34 -2.43 -6.39 17.19
CA GLU A 34 -2.61 -5.14 16.47
C GLU A 34 -3.26 -5.44 15.11
N LYS A 35 -4.44 -4.88 14.88
CA LYS A 35 -5.10 -4.95 13.58
C LYS A 35 -4.25 -4.13 12.60
N PHE A 36 -3.97 -4.71 11.43
CA PHE A 36 -3.25 -4.03 10.36
C PHE A 36 -4.01 -4.13 9.04
N THR A 37 -3.72 -3.22 8.12
CA THR A 37 -4.37 -3.15 6.81
C THR A 37 -3.77 -4.18 5.85
N VAL A 38 -4.63 -4.89 5.12
CA VAL A 38 -4.25 -5.75 3.99
C VAL A 38 -4.68 -5.06 2.69
N VAL A 39 -3.76 -4.94 1.74
CA VAL A 39 -3.99 -4.33 0.42
C VAL A 39 -3.94 -5.42 -0.64
N GLY A 40 -5.06 -5.66 -1.32
CA GLY A 40 -5.13 -6.56 -2.47
C GLY A 40 -4.78 -5.84 -3.77
N LEU A 41 -3.86 -6.41 -4.55
CA LEU A 41 -3.41 -5.92 -5.85
C LEU A 41 -3.72 -6.97 -6.91
N GLY A 42 -4.60 -6.62 -7.85
CA GLY A 42 -5.03 -7.51 -8.94
C GLY A 42 -4.42 -7.11 -10.28
N GLY A 43 -4.03 -8.09 -11.10
CA GLY A 43 -3.50 -7.82 -12.44
C GLY A 43 -3.35 -9.05 -13.33
N SER A 44 -2.72 -8.86 -14.48
CA SER A 44 -2.28 -9.94 -15.39
C SER A 44 -0.91 -9.55 -15.98
N ALA A 45 -0.51 -10.14 -17.11
CA ALA A 45 0.82 -9.93 -17.72
C ALA A 45 1.16 -8.45 -17.95
N GLY A 46 0.19 -7.61 -18.29
CA GLY A 46 0.40 -6.18 -18.52
C GLY A 46 0.66 -5.35 -17.26
N SER A 47 0.43 -5.90 -16.06
CA SER A 47 0.49 -5.16 -14.80
C SER A 47 1.90 -5.10 -14.19
N VAL A 48 2.88 -5.83 -14.73
CA VAL A 48 4.23 -5.96 -14.14
C VAL A 48 4.91 -4.60 -13.99
N ALA A 49 4.89 -3.75 -15.04
CA ALA A 49 5.48 -2.42 -14.98
C ALA A 49 4.77 -1.50 -13.97
N ALA A 50 3.46 -1.68 -13.78
CA ALA A 50 2.69 -0.94 -12.78
C ALA A 50 3.05 -1.39 -11.36
N PHE A 51 3.23 -2.70 -11.14
CA PHE A 51 3.71 -3.22 -9.85
C PHE A 51 5.13 -2.75 -9.54
N GLU A 52 6.02 -2.68 -10.52
CA GLU A 52 7.35 -2.10 -10.32
C GLU A 52 7.27 -0.64 -9.89
N ALA A 53 6.54 0.19 -10.64
CA ALA A 53 6.38 1.61 -10.34
C ALA A 53 5.75 1.83 -8.95
N PHE A 54 4.79 0.99 -8.58
CA PHE A 54 4.15 1.02 -7.26
C PHE A 54 5.13 0.63 -6.15
N PHE A 55 5.69 -0.58 -6.20
CA PHE A 55 6.50 -1.13 -5.11
C PHE A 55 7.81 -0.37 -4.88
N ARG A 56 8.40 0.24 -5.92
CA ARG A 56 9.58 1.11 -5.76
C ARG A 56 9.29 2.38 -4.96
N GLN A 57 8.04 2.79 -4.83
CA GLN A 57 7.62 3.97 -4.07
C GLN A 57 7.09 3.63 -2.67
N VAL A 58 6.87 2.35 -2.37
CA VAL A 58 6.33 1.89 -1.09
C VAL A 58 7.48 1.61 -0.11
N PRO A 59 7.56 2.31 1.03
CA PRO A 59 8.56 2.01 2.06
C PRO A 59 8.38 0.59 2.63
N PRO A 60 9.44 -0.11 3.04
CA PRO A 60 9.30 -1.49 3.53
C PRO A 60 8.59 -1.62 4.89
N ALA A 61 8.55 -0.55 5.69
CA ALA A 61 7.94 -0.53 7.02
C ALA A 61 6.62 0.25 7.01
N THR A 62 5.65 -0.17 6.20
CA THR A 62 4.33 0.47 6.10
C THR A 62 3.39 0.16 7.25
N GLY A 63 3.61 -0.96 7.95
CA GLY A 63 2.62 -1.57 8.84
C GLY A 63 1.49 -2.29 8.11
N MET A 64 1.55 -2.44 6.79
CA MET A 64 0.52 -3.09 5.96
C MET A 64 1.04 -4.40 5.35
N ALA A 65 0.13 -5.31 4.99
CA ALA A 65 0.46 -6.44 4.14
C ALA A 65 -0.07 -6.23 2.72
N PHE A 66 0.65 -6.74 1.74
CA PHE A 66 0.24 -6.70 0.34
C PHE A 66 -0.03 -8.11 -0.16
N VAL A 67 -1.16 -8.29 -0.84
CA VAL A 67 -1.54 -9.56 -1.47
C VAL A 67 -1.64 -9.33 -2.97
N VAL A 68 -0.80 -9.99 -3.75
CA VAL A 68 -0.75 -9.84 -5.21
C VAL A 68 -1.39 -11.07 -5.86
N VAL A 69 -2.51 -10.81 -6.54
CA VAL A 69 -3.24 -11.81 -7.32
C VAL A 69 -3.05 -11.46 -8.79
N MET A 70 -2.29 -12.30 -9.49
CA MET A 70 -2.03 -12.10 -10.92
C MET A 70 -2.41 -13.34 -11.70
N HIS A 71 -3.23 -13.18 -12.75
CA HIS A 71 -3.49 -14.26 -13.69
C HIS A 71 -2.20 -14.57 -14.46
N LEU A 72 -1.55 -15.66 -14.07
CA LEU A 72 -0.34 -16.19 -14.68
C LEU A 72 -0.72 -17.33 -15.61
N VAL A 73 -0.08 -17.39 -16.78
CA VAL A 73 -0.11 -18.62 -17.60
C VAL A 73 0.71 -19.68 -16.84
N PRO A 74 0.24 -20.93 -16.70
CA PRO A 74 0.86 -21.95 -15.84
C PRO A 74 2.38 -22.10 -16.03
N ASP A 75 2.85 -22.08 -17.28
CA ASP A 75 4.28 -22.21 -17.65
C ASP A 75 5.14 -20.95 -17.42
N GLN A 76 4.53 -19.79 -17.16
CA GLN A 76 5.23 -18.51 -16.96
C GLN A 76 5.27 -18.06 -15.48
N SER A 77 4.77 -18.90 -14.57
CA SER A 77 4.57 -18.58 -13.15
C SER A 77 5.85 -18.65 -12.32
N SER A 78 6.85 -19.43 -12.75
CA SER A 78 7.99 -19.88 -11.92
C SER A 78 9.03 -18.80 -11.58
N GLY A 79 8.75 -17.51 -11.81
CA GLY A 79 9.68 -16.42 -11.55
C GLY A 79 9.05 -15.15 -10.96
N MET A 80 7.73 -15.07 -10.81
CA MET A 80 7.10 -13.79 -10.52
C MET A 80 7.34 -13.29 -9.09
N VAL A 81 7.50 -14.21 -8.13
CA VAL A 81 7.95 -13.87 -6.78
C VAL A 81 9.32 -13.19 -6.83
N GLN A 82 10.24 -13.73 -7.63
CA GLN A 82 11.60 -13.19 -7.79
C GLN A 82 11.57 -11.83 -8.50
N VAL A 83 10.72 -11.66 -9.51
CA VAL A 83 10.51 -10.38 -10.19
C VAL A 83 10.00 -9.32 -9.19
N LEU A 84 8.93 -9.62 -8.45
CA LEU A 84 8.42 -8.69 -7.44
C LEU A 84 9.43 -8.39 -6.33
N GLN A 85 10.25 -9.38 -5.95
CA GLN A 85 11.32 -9.18 -4.97
C GLN A 85 12.38 -8.18 -5.45
N GLN A 86 12.56 -7.98 -6.76
CA GLN A 86 13.45 -6.95 -7.28
C GLN A 86 12.87 -5.52 -7.13
N PHE A 87 11.55 -5.40 -6.95
CA PHE A 87 10.87 -4.10 -6.90
C PHE A 87 10.73 -3.54 -5.48
N THR A 88 10.91 -4.38 -4.45
CA THR A 88 10.77 -3.97 -3.04
C THR A 88 11.78 -4.70 -2.15
N THR A 89 12.12 -4.07 -1.03
CA THR A 89 12.91 -4.70 0.04
C THR A 89 12.04 -5.44 1.06
N MET A 90 10.70 -5.36 0.96
CA MET A 90 9.81 -6.25 1.72
C MET A 90 10.04 -7.70 1.28
N PRO A 91 9.98 -8.68 2.20
CA PRO A 91 9.96 -10.09 1.81
C PRO A 91 8.76 -10.38 0.92
N VAL A 92 9.02 -10.96 -0.24
CA VAL A 92 8.01 -11.47 -1.17
C VAL A 92 8.02 -13.00 -1.09
N GLU A 93 6.87 -13.60 -0.78
CA GLU A 93 6.73 -15.04 -0.73
C GLU A 93 5.43 -15.51 -1.40
N GLN A 94 5.46 -16.71 -1.97
CA GLN A 94 4.25 -17.36 -2.45
C GLN A 94 3.42 -17.79 -1.24
N ALA A 95 2.12 -17.50 -1.25
CA ALA A 95 1.24 -17.89 -0.17
C ALA A 95 1.02 -19.41 -0.17
N THR A 96 0.87 -19.98 1.03
CA THR A 96 0.44 -21.35 1.25
C THR A 96 -0.86 -21.37 2.05
N ASP A 97 -1.61 -22.46 1.95
CA ASP A 97 -2.84 -22.61 2.75
C ASP A 97 -2.53 -22.50 4.26
N GLY A 98 -3.43 -21.83 4.98
CA GLY A 98 -3.27 -21.52 6.41
C GLY A 98 -2.14 -20.55 6.76
N LEU A 99 -1.45 -19.94 5.78
CA LEU A 99 -0.40 -18.97 6.06
C LEU A 99 -0.97 -17.76 6.81
N LYS A 100 -0.37 -17.45 7.97
CA LYS A 100 -0.74 -16.26 8.74
C LYS A 100 -0.14 -15.00 8.12
N VAL A 101 -1.02 -14.12 7.62
CA VAL A 101 -0.62 -12.81 7.10
C VAL A 101 0.03 -11.96 8.20
N ARG A 102 1.15 -11.35 7.87
CA ARG A 102 1.92 -10.43 8.71
C ARG A 102 2.18 -9.11 7.95
N PRO A 103 2.26 -7.97 8.66
CA PRO A 103 2.58 -6.68 8.05
C PRO A 103 4.00 -6.67 7.48
N ASN A 104 4.29 -5.68 6.63
CA ASN A 104 5.57 -5.43 5.96
C ASN A 104 6.02 -6.59 5.06
N ARG A 105 5.06 -7.27 4.43
CA ARG A 105 5.29 -8.42 3.56
C ARG A 105 4.38 -8.38 2.34
N VAL A 106 4.85 -9.02 1.28
CA VAL A 106 4.10 -9.22 0.04
C VAL A 106 3.86 -10.72 -0.16
N TYR A 107 2.62 -11.10 -0.38
CA TYR A 107 2.21 -12.47 -0.62
C TYR A 107 1.69 -12.60 -2.05
N MET A 108 2.21 -13.57 -2.79
CA MET A 108 1.76 -13.83 -4.14
C MET A 108 0.89 -15.09 -4.21
N ILE A 109 -0.16 -15.05 -5.03
CA ILE A 109 -1.00 -16.22 -5.29
C ILE A 109 -0.20 -17.36 -5.96
N PRO A 110 -0.36 -18.62 -5.52
CA PRO A 110 0.15 -19.77 -6.26
C PRO A 110 -0.50 -19.89 -7.66
N PRO A 111 0.19 -20.45 -8.66
CA PRO A 111 -0.44 -20.76 -9.95
C PRO A 111 -1.59 -21.76 -9.76
N ASP A 112 -2.63 -21.66 -10.57
CA ASP A 112 -3.79 -22.58 -10.58
C ASP A 112 -4.54 -22.69 -9.25
N HIS A 113 -4.55 -21.61 -8.45
CA HIS A 113 -5.27 -21.54 -7.17
C HIS A 113 -6.14 -20.30 -7.08
N ASP A 114 -7.17 -20.40 -6.26
CA ASP A 114 -7.87 -19.25 -5.69
C ASP A 114 -7.23 -18.86 -4.35
N MET A 115 -7.36 -17.59 -3.98
CA MET A 115 -6.88 -17.06 -2.70
C MET A 115 -8.00 -16.39 -1.94
N SER A 116 -8.06 -16.64 -0.63
CA SER A 116 -9.02 -16.01 0.28
C SER A 116 -8.33 -15.58 1.58
N LEU A 117 -8.98 -14.64 2.28
CA LEU A 117 -8.61 -14.18 3.62
C LEU A 117 -9.76 -14.53 4.56
N LEU A 118 -9.44 -15.14 5.70
CA LEU A 118 -10.40 -15.64 6.70
C LEU A 118 -10.27 -14.89 8.03
#